data_AF-A0A0L8FFT2-F1
#
_entry.id   AF-A0A0L8FFT2-F1
#
_cell.length_a   1.000
_cell.length_b   1.000
_cell.length_c   1.000
_cell.angle_alpha   90.00
_cell.angle_beta   90.00
_cell.angle_gamma   90.00
#
_symmetry.space_group_name_H-M   'P 1'
#
loop_
_entity.id
_entity.type
_entity.pdbx_description
1 polymer ?
#
loop_
_entity_poly.entity_id
_entity_poly.type
_entity_poly.pdbx_seq_one_letter_code
_entity_poly.pdbx_strand_id
1 'polypeptide(L)'
;CSNGTFGHNCNGSCHCSLPCNHVSGSCPGDCDAGYTGFNCQKECEGNTFGLNCKGTCHCVDNENCNRQNGTCLGGCAAGYEGDNCQQGII
;
A
#
# COMPACT_ATOMS: atom_id res chain seq x y z
N CYS A 1 10.78 -21.67 -5.01
CA CYS A 1 9.51 -20.98 -5.23
C CYS A 1 9.67 -19.99 -6.36
N SER A 2 8.61 -19.72 -7.12
CA SER A 2 8.61 -18.72 -8.18
C SER A 2 8.64 -17.31 -7.57
N ASN A 3 8.96 -16.32 -8.40
CA ASN A 3 8.99 -14.93 -7.97
C ASN A 3 7.62 -14.51 -7.37
N GLY A 4 7.62 -13.89 -6.20
CA GLY A 4 6.39 -13.54 -5.47
C GLY A 4 5.84 -14.64 -4.54
N THR A 5 6.52 -15.78 -4.38
CA THR A 5 6.10 -16.86 -3.45
C THR A 5 7.21 -17.35 -2.53
N PHE A 6 6.86 -17.83 -1.34
CA PHE A 6 7.78 -18.29 -0.30
C PHE A 6 7.21 -19.42 0.57
N GLY A 7 8.09 -20.03 1.37
CA GLY A 7 7.74 -21.03 2.38
C GLY A 7 7.66 -22.47 1.85
N HIS A 8 7.23 -23.40 2.71
CA HIS A 8 7.10 -24.80 2.35
C HIS A 8 6.02 -24.98 1.27
N ASN A 9 6.34 -25.74 0.23
CA ASN A 9 5.50 -25.88 -0.99
C ASN A 9 5.15 -24.56 -1.69
N CYS A 10 5.82 -23.45 -1.38
CA CYS A 10 5.61 -22.15 -2.03
C CYS A 10 4.18 -21.60 -1.90
N ASN A 11 3.52 -21.89 -0.78
CA ASN A 11 2.11 -21.50 -0.55
C ASN A 11 1.96 -20.07 0.01
N GLY A 12 3.04 -19.45 0.48
CA GLY A 12 3.02 -18.03 0.89
C GLY A 12 3.25 -17.13 -0.31
N SER A 13 2.52 -16.02 -0.40
CA SER A 13 2.69 -14.99 -1.44
C SER A 13 3.23 -13.69 -0.86
N CYS A 14 4.04 -12.93 -1.58
CA CYS A 14 4.61 -11.66 -1.12
C CYS A 14 4.41 -10.57 -2.18
N HIS A 15 4.07 -9.34 -1.77
CA HIS A 15 3.86 -8.18 -2.66
C HIS A 15 4.98 -7.15 -2.47
N CYS A 16 6.18 -7.53 -2.88
CA CYS A 16 7.38 -6.72 -2.71
C CYS A 16 7.80 -6.11 -4.05
N SER A 17 8.35 -4.90 -4.02
CA SER A 17 8.91 -4.24 -5.21
C SER A 17 10.08 -5.03 -5.84
N LEU A 18 10.72 -5.90 -5.06
CA LEU A 18 11.80 -6.78 -5.45
C LEU A 18 11.49 -8.22 -5.03
N PRO A 19 12.05 -9.25 -5.71
CA PRO A 19 11.84 -10.64 -5.35
C PRO A 19 12.07 -10.91 -3.85
N CYS A 20 11.06 -11.48 -3.19
CA CYS A 20 11.16 -11.81 -1.77
C CYS A 20 12.01 -13.07 -1.53
N ASN A 21 12.48 -13.22 -0.30
CA ASN A 21 13.21 -14.43 0.08
C ASN A 21 12.27 -15.66 0.01
N HIS A 22 12.62 -16.65 -0.82
CA HIS A 22 11.79 -17.83 -1.05
C HIS A 22 11.60 -18.75 0.18
N VAL A 23 12.40 -18.57 1.24
CA VAL A 23 12.28 -19.33 2.50
C VAL A 23 11.45 -18.55 3.52
N SER A 24 11.84 -17.31 3.83
CA SER A 24 11.22 -16.51 4.91
C SER A 24 10.09 -15.59 4.45
N GLY A 25 9.98 -15.28 3.16
CA GLY A 25 9.06 -14.30 2.61
C GLY A 25 9.47 -12.84 2.84
N SER A 26 10.65 -12.60 3.44
CA SER A 26 11.11 -11.23 3.72
C SER A 26 11.37 -10.44 2.45
N CYS A 27 10.89 -9.21 2.40
CA CYS A 27 11.16 -8.29 1.30
C CYS A 27 12.48 -7.53 1.55
N PRO A 28 13.41 -7.49 0.58
CA PRO A 28 14.67 -6.74 0.71
C PRO A 28 14.51 -5.21 0.51
N GLY A 29 13.29 -4.73 0.31
CA GLY A 29 12.98 -3.32 0.05
C GLY A 29 11.54 -2.98 0.41
N ASP A 30 10.99 -1.96 -0.25
CA ASP A 30 9.62 -1.51 -0.03
C ASP A 30 8.58 -2.52 -0.54
N CYS A 31 7.46 -2.58 0.15
CA CYS A 31 6.25 -3.24 -0.33
C CYS A 31 5.69 -2.51 -1.56
N ASP A 32 5.05 -3.28 -2.43
CA ASP A 32 4.25 -2.73 -3.51
C ASP A 32 3.17 -1.79 -2.96
N ALA A 33 2.72 -0.87 -3.82
CA ALA A 33 1.73 0.12 -3.42
C ALA A 33 0.44 -0.57 -2.94
N GLY A 34 -0.06 -0.16 -1.79
CA GLY A 34 -1.24 -0.78 -1.18
C GLY A 34 -0.94 -1.95 -0.24
N TYR A 35 0.33 -2.28 -0.01
CA TYR A 35 0.74 -3.34 0.92
C TYR A 35 1.79 -2.87 1.93
N THR A 36 1.86 -3.57 3.07
CA THR A 36 2.80 -3.33 4.17
C THR A 36 3.07 -4.62 4.97
N GLY A 37 3.95 -4.53 5.96
CA GLY A 37 4.36 -5.62 6.82
C GLY A 37 5.61 -6.37 6.33
N PHE A 38 6.09 -7.31 7.15
CA PHE A 38 7.39 -7.99 6.95
C PHE A 38 7.54 -8.70 5.59
N ASN A 39 6.45 -9.25 5.09
CA ASN A 39 6.36 -9.98 3.83
C ASN A 39 5.37 -9.33 2.84
N CYS A 40 4.99 -8.07 3.10
CA CYS A 40 4.06 -7.29 2.28
C CYS A 40 2.74 -8.02 1.98
N GLN A 41 2.24 -8.80 2.94
CA GLN A 41 0.96 -9.47 2.84
C GLN A 41 -0.20 -8.64 3.41
N LYS A 42 0.11 -7.65 4.25
CA LYS A 42 -0.92 -6.82 4.86
C LYS A 42 -1.32 -5.72 3.89
N GLU A 43 -2.61 -5.58 3.65
CA GLU A 43 -3.14 -4.48 2.87
C GLU A 43 -3.05 -3.16 3.66
N CYS A 44 -2.95 -2.02 2.99
CA CYS A 44 -3.10 -0.75 3.69
C CYS A 44 -4.49 -0.67 4.30
N GLU A 45 -4.54 -0.35 5.59
CA GLU A 45 -5.77 -0.22 6.36
C GLU A 45 -6.05 1.26 6.66
N GLY A 46 -7.33 1.56 6.85
CA GLY A 46 -7.80 2.89 7.17
C GLY A 46 -7.49 3.90 6.07
N ASN A 47 -6.90 5.03 6.46
CA ASN A 47 -6.62 6.19 5.63
C ASN A 47 -5.17 6.23 5.14
N THR A 48 -4.58 5.09 4.80
CA THR A 48 -3.20 5.01 4.31
C THR A 48 -3.10 4.43 2.91
N PHE A 49 -2.08 4.84 2.14
CA PHE A 49 -1.89 4.40 0.76
C PHE A 49 -0.42 4.41 0.32
N GLY A 50 -0.16 3.89 -0.88
CA GLY A 50 1.16 3.91 -1.53
C GLY A 50 2.11 2.84 -1.01
N LEU A 51 3.40 3.02 -1.29
CA LEU A 51 4.45 2.06 -0.91
C LEU A 51 4.57 1.95 0.62
N ASN A 52 4.46 0.73 1.14
CA ASN A 52 4.38 0.45 2.59
C ASN A 52 3.29 1.23 3.35
N CYS A 53 2.27 1.74 2.66
CA CYS A 53 1.23 2.54 3.28
C CYS A 53 1.76 3.82 3.96
N LYS A 54 2.81 4.43 3.40
CA LYS A 54 3.43 5.65 3.96
C LYS A 54 2.66 6.93 3.62
N GLY A 55 1.76 6.91 2.63
CA GLY A 55 0.90 8.04 2.29
C GLY A 55 -0.34 8.08 3.18
N THR A 56 -0.82 9.28 3.50
CA THR A 56 -2.04 9.49 4.28
C THR A 56 -3.13 10.09 3.40
N CYS A 57 -4.30 9.45 3.37
CA CYS A 57 -5.45 9.93 2.61
C CYS A 57 -6.08 11.13 3.32
N HIS A 58 -6.44 12.15 2.54
CA HIS A 58 -7.25 13.28 3.00
C HIS A 58 -8.56 13.36 2.19
N CYS A 59 -9.24 12.21 2.07
CA CYS A 59 -10.55 12.14 1.44
C CYS A 59 -11.63 12.65 2.40
N VAL A 60 -12.77 13.12 1.86
CA VAL A 60 -13.97 13.40 2.68
C VAL A 60 -14.35 12.18 3.51
N ASP A 61 -14.40 11.02 2.86
CA ASP A 61 -14.63 9.72 3.48
C ASP A 61 -13.39 8.84 3.33
N ASN A 62 -12.70 8.60 4.45
CA ASN A 62 -11.47 7.81 4.48
C ASN A 62 -11.65 6.36 3.99
N GLU A 63 -12.87 5.83 3.98
CA GLU A 63 -13.17 4.49 3.45
C GLU A 63 -13.08 4.40 1.92
N ASN A 64 -13.15 5.52 1.21
CA ASN A 64 -13.15 5.57 -0.25
C ASN A 64 -11.79 5.93 -0.86
N CYS A 65 -10.72 5.86 -0.06
CA CYS A 65 -9.37 6.11 -0.53
C CYS A 65 -8.79 4.88 -1.23
N ASN A 66 -8.26 5.06 -2.44
CA ASN A 66 -7.54 4.00 -3.12
C ASN A 66 -6.17 3.78 -2.46
N ARG A 67 -6.02 2.65 -1.75
CA ARG A 67 -4.77 2.22 -1.09
C ARG A 67 -3.52 2.18 -1.99
N GLN A 68 -3.64 2.10 -3.31
CA GLN A 68 -2.48 2.07 -4.19
C GLN A 68 -1.96 3.48 -4.50
N ASN A 69 -2.84 4.43 -4.80
CA ASN A 69 -2.44 5.74 -5.34
C ASN A 69 -3.00 6.96 -4.58
N GLY A 70 -3.86 6.73 -3.59
CA GLY A 70 -4.44 7.77 -2.75
C GLY A 70 -5.63 8.50 -3.36
N THR A 71 -6.17 8.05 -4.50
CA THR A 71 -7.29 8.74 -5.14
C THR A 71 -8.56 8.63 -4.30
N CYS A 72 -9.32 9.73 -4.24
CA CYS A 72 -10.54 9.84 -3.43
C CYS A 72 -11.77 9.93 -4.34
N LEU A 73 -12.64 8.90 -4.33
CA LEU A 73 -13.87 8.92 -5.14
C LEU A 73 -14.90 9.96 -4.66
N GLY A 74 -14.89 10.31 -3.37
CA GLY A 74 -15.81 11.28 -2.75
C GLY A 74 -15.28 12.72 -2.69
N GLY A 75 -14.11 13.00 -3.26
CA GLY A 75 -13.43 14.30 -3.16
C GLY A 75 -12.61 14.47 -1.88
N CYS A 76 -12.04 15.67 -1.73
CA CYS A 76 -11.05 15.99 -0.71
C CYS A 76 -11.65 16.60 0.56
N ALA A 77 -11.05 16.26 1.70
CA ALA A 77 -11.35 16.89 2.97
C ALA A 77 -11.04 18.40 2.91
N ALA A 78 -11.67 19.17 3.79
CA ALA A 78 -11.48 20.62 3.84
C ALA A 78 -9.99 20.99 4.01
N GLY A 79 -9.50 21.89 3.16
CA GLY A 79 -8.09 22.30 3.13
C GLY A 79 -7.20 21.47 2.21
N TYR A 80 -7.74 20.47 1.51
CA TYR A 80 -7.00 19.65 0.55
C TYR A 80 -7.61 19.69 -0.86
N GLU A 81 -6.76 19.56 -1.87
CA GLU A 81 -7.13 19.48 -3.29
C GLU A 81 -6.23 18.50 -4.08
N GLY A 82 -6.54 18.38 -5.37
CA GLY A 82 -5.88 17.46 -6.31
C GLY A 82 -6.51 16.07 -6.37
N ASP A 83 -6.09 15.26 -7.35
CA ASP A 83 -6.70 13.95 -7.64
C ASP A 83 -6.57 12.93 -6.48
N ASN A 84 -5.57 13.13 -5.61
CA ASN A 84 -5.32 12.30 -4.41
C ASN A 84 -5.35 13.09 -3.10
N CYS A 85 -5.85 14.33 -3.14
CA CYS A 85 -6.04 15.16 -1.94
C CYS A 85 -4.77 15.37 -1.11
N GLN A 86 -3.60 15.41 -1.75
CA GLN A 86 -2.31 15.61 -1.08
C GLN A 86 -1.83 17.07 -1.12
N GLN A 87 -2.52 17.94 -1.84
CA GLN A 87 -2.16 19.36 -1.97
C GLN A 87 -2.93 20.16 -0.93
N GLY A 88 -2.22 20.85 -0.04
CA GLY A 88 -2.85 21.73 0.94
C GLY A 88 -3.16 23.09 0.33
N ILE A 89 -4.37 23.59 0.56
CA ILE A 89 -4.78 24.94 0.18
C ILE A 89 -4.35 25.88 1.32
N ILE A 90 -3.39 26.76 1.03
CA ILE A 90 -2.84 27.77 1.95
C ILE A 90 -3.70 29.02 1.93
#